data_AF-A0A9P0Q208-F1
#
_entry.id   AF-A0A9P0Q208-F1
#
_cell.length_a   1.000
_cell.length_b   1.000
_cell.length_c   1.000
_cell.angle_alpha   90.00
_cell.angle_beta   90.00
_cell.angle_gamma   90.00
#
_symmetry.space_group_name_H-M   'P 1'
#
loop_
_entity.id
_entity.type
_entity.pdbx_description
1 polymer ?
#
loop_
_entity_poly.entity_id
_entity_poly.type
_entity_poly.pdbx_seq_one_letter_code
_entity_poly.pdbx_strand_id
1 'polypeptide(L)'
;MCTTLRVLQHLARSGDMVGVALVPYYRQILPVLNLFKEKNVNCGDEIDYSQMRGDNLADIINETLETLEKYGGEDAFINIKYLIPTYESCMMN
;
A
#
# COMPACT_ATOMS: atom_id res chain seq x y z
N MET A 1 -4.48 11.23 -5.41
CA MET A 1 -4.19 10.09 -4.53
C MET A 1 -3.49 8.96 -5.27
N CYS A 2 -4.09 8.35 -6.31
CA CYS A 2 -3.46 7.27 -7.08
C CYS A 2 -2.07 7.65 -7.64
N THR A 3 -1.90 8.85 -8.19
CA THR A 3 -0.60 9.35 -8.68
C THR A 3 0.46 9.41 -7.59
N THR A 4 0.09 9.87 -6.39
CA THR A 4 1.01 9.97 -5.25
C THR A 4 1.45 8.58 -4.78
N LEU A 5 0.55 7.60 -4.77
CA LEU A 5 0.88 6.21 -4.44
C LEU A 5 1.82 5.59 -5.48
N ARG A 6 1.55 5.79 -6.78
CA ARG A 6 2.44 5.34 -7.85
C ARG A 6 3.83 5.97 -7.75
N VAL A 7 3.92 7.26 -7.39
CA VAL A 7 5.21 7.91 -7.11
C VAL A 7 5.90 7.31 -5.89
N LEU A 8 5.16 7.01 -4.82
CA LEU A 8 5.72 6.36 -3.62
C LEU A 8 6.25 4.95 -3.93
N GLN A 9 5.52 4.17 -4.73
CA GLN A 9 5.97 2.87 -5.22
C GLN A 9 7.27 2.99 -6.03
N HIS A 10 7.34 3.95 -6.97
CA HIS A 10 8.57 4.21 -7.72
C HIS A 10 9.72 4.66 -6.84
N LEU A 11 9.45 5.52 -5.85
CA LEU A 11 10.45 5.97 -4.89
C LEU A 11 11.03 4.79 -4.11
N ALA A 12 10.18 3.93 -3.54
CA ALA A 12 10.61 2.74 -2.80
C ALA A 12 11.42 1.76 -3.67
N ARG A 13 11.10 1.66 -4.97
CA ARG A 13 11.84 0.83 -5.95
C ARG A 13 13.12 1.49 -6.49
N SER A 14 13.31 2.80 -6.29
CA SER A 14 14.36 3.58 -6.97
C SER A 14 15.78 3.37 -6.43
N GLY A 15 15.93 2.82 -5.23
CA GLY A 15 17.24 2.52 -4.67
C GLY A 15 17.19 1.58 -3.47
N ASP A 16 18.26 0.79 -3.31
CA ASP A 16 18.32 -0.35 -2.38
C ASP A 16 18.03 0.00 -0.91
N MET A 17 18.34 1.24 -0.50
CA MET A 17 18.15 1.71 0.89
C MET A 17 16.95 2.65 1.07
N VAL A 18 16.24 2.99 -0.01
CA VAL A 18 15.16 3.99 0.05
C VAL A 18 13.96 3.43 0.80
N GLY A 19 13.57 2.18 0.55
CA GLY A 19 12.48 1.52 1.27
C GLY A 19 12.77 1.42 2.78
N VAL A 20 13.98 1.03 3.17
CA VAL A 20 14.40 0.97 4.58
C VAL A 20 14.35 2.35 5.24
N ALA A 21 14.80 3.40 4.54
CA ALA A 21 14.74 4.77 5.03
C ALA A 21 13.31 5.30 5.21
N LEU A 22 12.31 4.71 4.54
CA LEU A 22 10.91 5.09 4.67
C LEU A 22 10.22 4.49 5.91
N VAL A 23 10.76 3.43 6.50
CA VAL A 23 10.16 2.72 7.65
C VAL A 23 9.84 3.64 8.83
N PRO A 24 10.71 4.59 9.25
CA PRO A 24 10.38 5.52 10.34
C PRO A 24 9.17 6.42 10.04
N TYR A 25 8.90 6.67 8.76
CA TYR A 25 7.82 7.53 8.27
C TYR A 25 6.49 6.79 8.06
N TYR A 26 6.46 5.45 8.18
CA TYR A 26 5.24 4.66 8.04
C TYR A 26 4.12 5.13 8.99
N ARG A 27 4.48 5.57 10.20
CA ARG A 27 3.51 6.11 11.18
C ARG A 27 2.76 7.36 10.69
N GLN A 28 3.34 8.12 9.77
CA GLN A 28 2.70 9.31 9.19
C GLN A 28 1.94 8.98 7.90
N ILE A 29 2.47 8.06 7.10
CA ILE A 29 1.95 7.75 5.76
C ILE A 29 0.81 6.73 5.82
N LEU A 30 0.98 5.63 6.57
CA LEU A 30 0.08 4.48 6.56
C LEU A 30 -1.32 4.74 7.16
N PRO A 31 -1.52 5.57 8.20
CA PRO A 31 -2.86 5.84 8.73
C PRO A 31 -3.80 6.43 7.67
N VAL A 32 -3.26 7.27 6.77
CA VAL A 32 -4.04 7.83 5.66
C VAL A 32 -4.42 6.72 4.68
N LEU A 33 -3.51 5.79 4.36
CA LEU A 33 -3.80 4.65 3.48
C LEU A 33 -4.88 3.73 4.07
N ASN A 34 -4.86 3.51 5.38
CA ASN A 34 -5.86 2.68 6.06
C ASN A 34 -7.28 3.24 5.89
N LEU A 35 -7.45 4.56 5.97
CA LEU A 35 -8.75 5.23 5.74
C LEU A 35 -9.31 5.02 4.33
N PHE A 36 -8.43 4.85 3.33
CA PHE A 36 -8.83 4.63 1.94
C PHE A 36 -8.90 3.15 1.56
N LYS A 37 -8.23 2.26 2.30
CA LYS A 37 -8.31 0.80 2.11
C LYS A 37 -9.73 0.28 2.35
N GLU A 38 -10.46 0.86 3.30
CA GLU A 38 -11.86 0.50 3.59
C GLU A 38 -12.88 1.19 2.67
N LYS A 39 -12.47 2.21 1.91
CA LYS A 39 -13.31 2.86 0.87
C LYS A 39 -13.29 2.07 -0.44
N ASN A 40 -13.36 0.74 -0.37
CA ASN A 40 -13.76 -0.02 -1.53
C ASN A 40 -15.21 0.39 -1.83
N VAL A 41 -15.46 0.92 -3.02
CA VAL A 41 -16.81 1.30 -3.45
C VAL A 41 -17.60 -0.01 -3.49
N ASN A 42 -18.42 -0.26 -2.47
CA ASN A 42 -19.36 -1.38 -2.46
C ASN A 42 -20.48 -1.04 -3.46
N CYS A 43 -20.27 -1.33 -4.75
CA CYS A 43 -21.27 -1.14 -5.80
C CYS A 43 -22.42 -2.17 -5.79
N GLY A 44 -22.52 -3.04 -4.77
CA GLY A 44 -23.56 -4.09 -4.75
C GLY A 44 -23.49 -4.96 -6.01
N ASP A 45 -24.64 -5.24 -6.64
CA ASP A 45 -24.77 -6.01 -7.89
C ASP A 45 -24.44 -5.20 -9.17
N GLU A 46 -24.02 -3.92 -9.06
CA GLU A 46 -23.56 -3.16 -10.22
C GLU A 46 -22.10 -3.48 -10.55
N ILE A 47 -21.88 -3.96 -11.77
CA ILE A 47 -20.54 -4.22 -12.32
C ILE A 47 -19.81 -2.87 -12.47
N ASP A 48 -18.85 -2.61 -11.59
CA ASP A 48 -18.02 -1.42 -11.67
C ASP A 48 -16.97 -1.57 -12.80
N TYR A 49 -17.28 -1.01 -13.97
CA TYR A 49 -16.37 -0.93 -15.11
C TYR A 49 -15.06 -0.16 -14.82
N SER A 50 -14.97 0.54 -13.68
CA SER A 50 -13.74 1.20 -13.21
C SER A 50 -12.65 0.18 -12.82
N GLN A 51 -13.04 -1.03 -12.39
CA GLN A 51 -12.09 -2.13 -12.14
C GLN A 51 -11.34 -2.55 -13.40
N MET A 52 -11.98 -2.50 -14.57
CA MET A 52 -11.35 -2.82 -15.87
C MET A 52 -10.25 -1.83 -16.28
N ARG A 53 -10.19 -0.64 -15.66
CA ARG A 53 -9.20 0.41 -15.98
C ARG A 53 -8.00 0.43 -15.04
N GLY A 54 -7.97 -0.38 -13.97
CA GLY A 54 -6.85 -0.44 -13.02
C GLY A 54 -6.69 0.82 -12.16
N ASP A 55 -7.77 1.59 -11.98
CA ASP A 55 -7.79 2.83 -11.17
C ASP A 55 -8.45 2.61 -9.80
N ASN A 56 -8.69 1.36 -9.40
CA ASN A 56 -9.21 1.08 -8.07
C ASN A 56 -8.18 1.46 -7.01
N LEU A 57 -8.52 2.44 -6.19
CA LEU A 57 -7.64 2.99 -5.19
C LEU A 57 -7.23 1.94 -4.15
N ALA A 58 -8.12 1.01 -3.80
CA ALA A 58 -7.84 -0.07 -2.85
C ALA A 58 -6.72 -1.00 -3.37
N ASP A 59 -6.75 -1.34 -4.66
CA ASP A 59 -5.76 -2.20 -5.28
C ASP A 59 -4.39 -1.52 -5.34
N ILE A 60 -4.35 -0.23 -5.70
CA ILE A 60 -3.11 0.57 -5.69
C ILE A 60 -2.56 0.69 -4.28
N ILE A 61 -3.41 0.83 -3.26
CA ILE A 61 -2.99 0.85 -1.86
C ILE A 61 -2.35 -0.48 -1.48
N ASN A 62 -2.99 -1.61 -1.79
CA ASN A 62 -2.43 -2.93 -1.52
C ASN A 62 -1.07 -3.12 -2.20
N GLU A 63 -0.96 -2.85 -3.50
CA GLU A 63 0.32 -2.93 -4.24
C GLU A 63 1.40 -2.01 -3.63
N THR A 64 0.99 -0.84 -3.12
CA THR A 64 1.92 0.06 -2.43
C THR A 64 2.42 -0.54 -1.12
N LEU A 65 1.55 -1.13 -0.30
CA LEU A 65 1.93 -1.79 0.95
C LEU A 65 2.87 -2.97 0.69
N GLU A 66 2.59 -3.77 -0.33
CA GLU A 66 3.46 -4.88 -0.75
C GLU A 66 4.83 -4.39 -1.20
N THR A 67 4.87 -3.29 -1.97
CA THR A 67 6.14 -2.67 -2.38
C THR A 67 6.91 -2.16 -1.16
N LEU A 68 6.23 -1.52 -0.20
CA LEU A 68 6.86 -1.03 1.03
C LEU A 68 7.38 -2.17 1.93
N GLU A 69 6.68 -3.30 1.99
CA GLU A 69 7.17 -4.50 2.68
C GLU A 69 8.40 -5.07 1.96
N LYS A 70 8.33 -5.20 0.62
CA LYS A 70 9.38 -5.80 -0.19
C LYS A 70 10.71 -5.06 -0.14
N TYR A 71 10.67 -3.73 -0.11
CA TYR A 71 11.87 -2.87 -0.11
C TYR A 71 12.19 -2.28 1.27
N GLY A 72 11.31 -2.44 2.27
CA GLY A 72 11.46 -1.85 3.60
C GLY A 72 12.37 -2.63 4.57
N GLY A 73 12.82 -3.82 4.19
CA GLY A 73 13.67 -4.68 5.05
C GLY A 73 12.89 -5.45 6.12
N GLU A 74 13.62 -6.07 7.05
CA GLU A 74 13.08 -7.03 8.03
C GLU A 74 11.99 -6.43 8.94
N ASP A 75 12.13 -5.16 9.31
CA ASP A 75 11.19 -4.47 10.21
C ASP A 75 9.94 -3.92 9.51
N ALA A 76 9.90 -3.92 8.18
CA ALA A 76 8.82 -3.28 7.43
C ALA A 76 7.46 -3.91 7.73
N PHE A 77 7.38 -5.25 7.71
CA PHE A 77 6.14 -5.97 7.97
C PHE A 77 5.57 -5.67 9.36
N ILE A 78 6.39 -5.69 10.41
CA ILE A 78 5.95 -5.43 11.79
C ILE A 78 5.39 -4.01 11.91
N ASN A 79 6.05 -3.02 11.30
CA ASN A 79 5.59 -1.64 11.32
C ASN A 79 4.29 -1.46 10.52
N ILE A 80 4.15 -2.10 9.36
CA ILE A 80 2.93 -2.06 8.56
C ILE A 80 1.78 -2.74 9.32
N LYS A 81 2.00 -3.94 9.88
CA LYS A 81 0.99 -4.71 10.63
C LYS A 81 0.51 -4.00 11.89
N TYR A 82 1.41 -3.29 12.57
CA TYR A 82 1.06 -2.48 13.74
C TYR A 82 0.10 -1.32 13.40
N LEU A 83 0.27 -0.72 12.22
CA LEU A 83 -0.53 0.44 11.78
C LEU A 83 -1.78 0.03 10.99
N ILE A 84 -1.71 -1.09 10.27
CA ILE A 84 -2.78 -1.64 9.44
C ILE A 84 -2.95 -3.12 9.83
N PRO A 85 -3.76 -3.42 10.86
CA PRO A 85 -3.97 -4.80 11.33
C PRO A 85 -4.53 -5.74 10.26
N THR A 86 -5.26 -5.18 9.28
CA THR A 86 -5.89 -5.91 8.16
C THR A 86 -4.93 -6.23 7.02
N TYR A 87 -3.65 -5.83 7.09
CA TYR A 87 -2.65 -6.18 6.08
C TYR A 87 -2.12 -7.60 6.30
N GLU A 88 -1.96 -8.36 5.21
CA GLU A 88 -1.38 -9.70 5.19
C GLU A 88 -0.05 -9.64 4.43
N SER A 89 0.96 -10.39 4.90
CA SER A 89 2.31 -10.36 4.30
C SER A 89 2.28 -10.93 2.88
N CYS A 90 2.94 -10.25 1.95
CA CYS A 90 3.10 -10.72 0.57
C CYS A 90 4.33 -11.64 0.40
N MET A 91 5.23 -11.68 1.38
CA MET A 91 6.49 -12.43 1.32
C MET A 91 6.40 -13.84 1.93
N MET A 92 5.30 -14.20 2.61
CA MET A 92 5.10 -15.49 3.29
C MET A 92 4.34 -16.55 2.46
N ASN A 93 4.42 -16.50 1.13
CA ASN A 93 3.85 -17.51 0.22
C ASN A 93 4.92 -18.28 -0.55
#